data_AF-A0A5C6QSA7-F1
#
_entry.id   AF-A0A5C6QSA7-F1
#
_cell.length_a   1.000
_cell.length_b   1.000
_cell.length_c   1.000
_cell.angle_alpha   90.00
_cell.angle_beta   90.00
_cell.angle_gamma   90.00
#
_symmetry.space_group_name_H-M   'P 1'
#
loop_
_entity.id
_entity.type
_entity.pdbx_description
1 polymer ?
#
loop_
_entity_poly.entity_id
_entity_poly.type
_entity_poly.pdbx_seq_one_letter_code
_entity_poly.pdbx_strand_id
1 'polypeptide(L)'
;MAKDDWTNKALLSLQFFRDNPEYKSEFGHKYFMDNLDLGRATLNRNKTYLKEFQEVKKFLKNYKSTNPIYGPAKTTGEKTQLETQAEKIKRLELEKSELQLRLNDCYQMLEDHGIDPQFIYPNKLMKHRQA
;
A
#
# COMPACT_ATOMS: atom_id res chain seq x y z
N MET A 1 -19.88 -19.56 -29.05
CA MET A 1 -20.32 -19.91 -27.68
C MET A 1 -19.70 -18.90 -26.74
N ALA A 2 -20.45 -17.89 -26.30
CA ALA A 2 -19.98 -17.00 -25.26
C ALA A 2 -19.72 -17.87 -24.03
N LYS A 3 -18.45 -18.02 -23.63
CA LYS A 3 -18.13 -18.54 -22.30
C LYS A 3 -18.75 -17.55 -21.34
N ASP A 4 -19.97 -17.87 -20.91
CA ASP A 4 -20.72 -17.31 -19.81
C ASP A 4 -19.92 -16.26 -19.02
N ASP A 5 -20.24 -14.98 -19.26
CA ASP A 5 -19.54 -13.79 -18.72
C ASP A 5 -19.33 -13.86 -17.20
N TRP A 6 -20.24 -14.56 -16.52
CA TRP A 6 -20.17 -14.82 -15.08
C TRP A 6 -18.98 -15.69 -14.66
N THR A 7 -18.53 -16.63 -15.51
CA THR A 7 -17.42 -17.55 -15.17
C THR A 7 -16.13 -16.77 -14.97
N ASN A 8 -15.83 -15.81 -15.85
CA ASN A 8 -14.65 -14.97 -15.72
C ASN A 8 -14.73 -14.08 -14.48
N LYS A 9 -15.89 -13.48 -14.21
CA LYS A 9 -16.12 -12.67 -12.99
C LYS A 9 -15.96 -13.51 -11.72
N ALA A 10 -16.44 -14.75 -11.73
CA ALA A 10 -16.28 -15.69 -10.61
C ALA A 10 -14.80 -16.05 -10.39
N LEU A 11 -14.05 -16.31 -11.46
CA LEU A 11 -12.62 -16.61 -11.38
C LEU A 11 -11.79 -15.41 -10.89
N LEU A 12 -12.09 -14.20 -11.37
CA LEU A 12 -11.47 -12.96 -10.89
C LEU A 12 -11.75 -12.74 -9.40
N SER A 13 -12.99 -12.98 -8.97
CA SER A 13 -13.36 -12.88 -7.55
C SER A 13 -12.63 -13.93 -6.70
N LEU A 14 -12.46 -15.16 -7.21
CA LEU A 14 -11.67 -16.20 -6.55
C LEU A 14 -10.19 -15.82 -6.43
N GLN A 15 -9.63 -15.20 -7.47
CA GLN A 15 -8.27 -14.68 -7.44
C GLN A 15 -8.13 -13.54 -6.42
N PHE A 16 -9.10 -12.62 -6.35
CA PHE A 16 -9.15 -11.59 -5.32
C PHE A 16 -9.05 -12.19 -3.90
N PHE A 17 -9.84 -13.23 -3.58
CA PHE A 17 -9.77 -13.87 -2.26
C PHE A 17 -8.46 -14.63 -2.02
N ARG A 18 -7.78 -15.08 -3.08
CA ARG A 18 -6.45 -15.70 -2.97
C ARG A 18 -5.38 -14.67 -2.62
N ASP A 19 -5.46 -13.51 -3.25
CA ASP A 19 -4.51 -12.41 -3.07
C ASP A 19 -4.78 -11.60 -1.79
N ASN A 20 -6.04 -11.58 -1.34
CA ASN A 20 -6.52 -10.82 -0.18
C ASN A 20 -7.21 -11.76 0.83
N PRO A 21 -6.46 -12.66 1.49
CA PRO A 21 -7.02 -13.68 2.39
C PRO A 21 -7.65 -13.12 3.67
N GLU A 22 -7.46 -11.84 3.98
CA GLU A 22 -8.11 -11.11 5.06
C GLU A 22 -9.64 -11.06 4.92
N TYR A 23 -10.18 -11.08 3.70
CA TYR A 23 -11.62 -11.09 3.42
C TYR A 23 -12.26 -12.49 3.54
N LYS A 24 -11.58 -13.44 4.19
CA LYS A 24 -12.08 -14.81 4.42
C LYS A 24 -13.49 -14.88 5.01
N SER A 25 -13.89 -13.90 5.82
CA SER A 25 -15.24 -13.83 6.41
C SER A 25 -16.36 -13.72 5.37
N GLU A 26 -16.06 -13.07 4.24
CA GLU A 26 -17.00 -12.87 3.13
C GLU A 26 -16.93 -14.03 2.12
N PHE A 27 -15.89 -14.85 2.19
CA PHE A 27 -15.71 -15.98 1.28
C PHE A 27 -16.76 -17.07 1.52
N GLY A 28 -17.66 -17.25 0.55
CA GLY A 28 -18.61 -18.34 0.53
C GLY A 28 -19.48 -18.32 -0.71
N HIS A 29 -20.23 -19.40 -0.96
CA HIS A 29 -21.12 -19.47 -2.12
C HIS A 29 -22.13 -18.31 -2.16
N LYS A 30 -22.54 -17.78 -0.99
CA LYS A 30 -23.46 -16.65 -0.89
C LYS A 30 -22.92 -15.41 -1.62
N TYR A 31 -21.64 -15.06 -1.41
CA TYR A 31 -20.99 -13.94 -2.11
C TYR A 31 -21.10 -14.06 -3.64
N PHE A 32 -20.84 -15.24 -4.19
CA PHE A 32 -20.90 -15.45 -5.63
C PHE A 32 -22.34 -15.47 -6.16
N MET A 33 -23.30 -15.97 -5.38
CA MET A 33 -24.72 -15.92 -5.77
C MET A 33 -25.22 -14.48 -5.80
N ASP A 34 -24.90 -13.68 -4.78
CA ASP A 34 -25.35 -12.30 -4.66
C ASP A 34 -24.70 -11.38 -5.73
N ASN A 35 -23.42 -11.60 -6.07
CA ASN A 35 -22.70 -10.76 -7.03
C ASN A 35 -22.88 -11.15 -8.51
N LEU A 36 -23.21 -12.42 -8.78
CA LEU A 36 -23.37 -12.92 -10.15
C LEU A 36 -24.83 -13.16 -10.53
N ASP A 37 -25.75 -13.04 -9.57
CA ASP A 37 -27.18 -13.32 -9.70
C ASP A 37 -27.44 -14.75 -10.23
N LEU A 38 -26.72 -15.71 -9.65
CA LEU A 38 -26.77 -17.12 -10.06
C LEU A 38 -27.18 -18.03 -8.90
N GLY A 39 -27.92 -19.08 -9.25
CA GLY A 39 -28.19 -20.16 -8.31
C GLY A 39 -26.93 -21.00 -8.01
N ARG A 40 -26.86 -21.54 -6.78
CA ARG A 40 -25.79 -22.46 -6.36
C ARG A 40 -25.62 -23.66 -7.29
N ALA A 41 -26.70 -24.16 -7.87
CA ALA A 41 -26.68 -25.28 -8.81
C ALA A 41 -25.87 -24.95 -10.08
N THR A 42 -25.98 -23.72 -10.59
CA THR A 42 -25.25 -23.26 -11.78
C THR A 42 -23.75 -23.17 -11.48
N LEU A 43 -23.38 -22.60 -10.33
CA LEU A 43 -21.98 -22.54 -9.87
C LEU A 43 -21.37 -23.96 -9.74
N ASN A 44 -22.08 -24.89 -9.11
CA ASN A 44 -21.58 -26.25 -8.86
C ASN A 44 -21.47 -27.11 -10.13
N ARG A 45 -22.23 -26.80 -11.19
CA ARG A 45 -22.12 -27.50 -12.49
C ARG A 45 -20.82 -27.17 -13.21
N ASN A 46 -20.25 -25.99 -12.98
CA ASN A 46 -18.99 -25.58 -13.61
C ASN A 46 -17.80 -26.19 -12.85
N LYS A 47 -17.16 -27.20 -13.47
CA LYS A 47 -16.03 -27.93 -12.88
C LYS A 47 -14.81 -27.03 -12.63
N THR A 48 -14.55 -26.06 -13.51
CA THR A 48 -13.40 -25.15 -13.39
C THR A 48 -13.56 -24.24 -12.18
N TYR A 49 -14.71 -23.59 -12.06
CA TYR A 49 -15.04 -22.77 -10.88
C TYR A 49 -14.97 -23.61 -9.60
N LEU A 50 -15.57 -24.81 -9.60
CA LEU A 50 -15.62 -25.63 -8.39
C LEU A 50 -14.23 -26.06 -7.92
N LYS A 51 -13.32 -26.35 -8.86
CA LYS A 51 -11.92 -26.69 -8.54
C LYS A 51 -11.21 -25.50 -7.88
N GLU A 52 -11.25 -24.33 -8.52
CA GLU A 52 -10.62 -23.11 -7.99
C GLU A 52 -11.23 -22.70 -6.64
N PHE A 53 -12.55 -22.79 -6.50
CA PHE A 53 -13.24 -22.53 -5.25
C PHE A 53 -12.74 -23.45 -4.13
N GLN A 54 -12.52 -24.75 -4.40
CA GLN A 54 -11.96 -25.66 -3.42
C GLN A 54 -10.50 -25.36 -3.08
N GLU A 55 -9.69 -24.94 -4.06
CA GLU A 55 -8.31 -24.54 -3.83
C GLU A 55 -8.22 -23.29 -2.95
N VAL A 56 -8.96 -22.24 -3.30
CA VAL A 56 -9.05 -21.00 -2.50
C VAL A 56 -9.63 -21.30 -1.13
N LYS A 57 -10.66 -22.16 -1.02
CA LYS A 57 -11.20 -22.60 0.28
C LYS A 57 -10.15 -23.29 1.15
N LYS A 58 -9.32 -24.17 0.57
CA LYS A 58 -8.23 -24.84 1.30
C LYS A 58 -7.16 -23.84 1.73
N PHE A 59 -6.79 -22.94 0.83
CA PHE A 59 -5.85 -21.85 1.09
C PHE A 59 -6.32 -20.97 2.25
N LEU A 60 -7.56 -20.47 2.18
CA LEU A 60 -8.17 -19.67 3.24
C LEU A 60 -8.40 -20.46 4.53
N LYS A 61 -8.68 -21.76 4.47
CA LYS A 61 -8.80 -22.60 5.67
C LYS A 61 -7.47 -22.67 6.43
N ASN A 62 -6.36 -22.82 5.72
CA ASN A 62 -5.02 -22.85 6.29
C ASN A 62 -4.49 -21.45 6.62
N TYR A 63 -5.09 -20.42 6.05
CA TYR A 63 -4.83 -19.03 6.42
C TYR A 63 -5.32 -18.76 7.84
N LYS A 64 -4.35 -18.62 8.75
CA LYS A 64 -4.56 -18.06 10.07
C LYS A 64 -4.49 -16.55 9.92
N SER A 65 -5.63 -15.89 10.11
CA SER A 65 -5.69 -14.42 10.15
C SER A 65 -4.75 -13.94 11.24
N THR A 66 -3.70 -13.27 10.79
CA THR A 66 -2.77 -12.52 11.60
C THR A 66 -3.42 -11.20 11.99
N ASN A 67 -4.52 -11.25 12.76
CA ASN A 67 -5.15 -10.08 13.35
C ASN A 67 -4.47 -9.77 14.69
N PRO A 68 -3.79 -8.61 14.86
CA PRO A 68 -3.18 -8.20 16.12
C PRO A 68 -4.18 -7.78 17.21
N ILE A 69 -5.47 -8.11 17.06
CA ILE A 69 -6.46 -8.03 18.14
C ILE A 69 -6.60 -9.40 18.86
N TYR A 70 -6.23 -10.53 18.21
CA TYR A 70 -6.23 -11.87 18.85
C TYR A 70 -5.07 -12.82 18.44
N GLY A 71 -3.99 -12.36 17.77
CA GLY A 71 -2.70 -13.08 17.70
C GLY A 71 -1.93 -13.00 16.35
N PRO A 72 -0.60 -13.25 16.39
CA PRO A 72 0.44 -12.29 16.06
C PRO A 72 0.50 -11.98 14.56
N ALA A 73 0.22 -10.74 14.20
CA ALA A 73 0.58 -10.23 12.90
C ALA A 73 2.10 -10.28 12.69
N LYS A 74 2.54 -10.59 11.47
CA LYS A 74 3.93 -10.35 11.03
C LYS A 74 4.16 -8.83 10.89
N THR A 75 3.89 -8.06 11.94
CA THR A 75 3.98 -6.59 11.97
C THR A 75 4.73 -6.07 13.19
N THR A 76 5.45 -6.92 13.91
CA THR A 76 6.32 -6.47 15.02
C THR A 76 7.47 -5.58 14.54
N GLY A 77 7.87 -5.70 13.28
CA GLY A 77 8.83 -4.81 12.64
C GLY A 77 8.19 -3.60 11.96
N GLU A 78 7.04 -3.75 11.30
CA GLU A 78 6.51 -2.69 10.42
C GLU A 78 5.82 -1.56 11.19
N LYS A 79 5.10 -1.84 12.29
CA LYS A 79 4.47 -0.76 13.07
C LYS A 79 5.50 0.06 13.84
N THR A 80 6.51 -0.60 14.41
CA THR A 80 7.66 0.06 15.03
C THR A 80 8.50 0.80 14.00
N GLN A 81 8.67 0.26 12.79
CA GLN A 81 9.30 0.97 11.68
C GLN A 81 8.49 2.19 11.21
N LEU A 82 7.17 2.10 11.16
CA LEU A 82 6.31 3.23 10.78
C LEU A 82 6.32 4.33 11.85
N GLU A 83 6.26 3.96 13.14
CA GLU A 83 6.35 4.91 14.25
C GLU A 83 7.75 5.56 14.31
N THR A 84 8.82 4.79 14.17
CA THR A 84 10.19 5.33 14.11
C THR A 84 10.46 6.15 12.85
N GLN A 85 9.88 5.79 11.70
CA GLN A 85 9.95 6.61 10.49
C GLN A 85 9.14 7.90 10.65
N ALA A 86 7.96 7.85 11.28
CA ALA A 86 7.16 9.04 11.55
C ALA A 86 7.86 10.00 12.53
N GLU A 87 8.51 9.48 13.58
CA GLU A 87 9.35 10.28 14.48
C GLU A 87 10.57 10.86 13.76
N LYS A 88 11.21 10.07 12.88
CA LYS A 88 12.33 10.54 12.07
C LYS A 88 11.91 11.65 11.10
N ILE A 89 10.74 11.53 10.49
CA ILE A 89 10.18 12.57 9.61
C ILE A 89 9.94 13.86 10.41
N LYS A 90 9.27 13.77 11.57
CA LYS A 90 9.04 14.94 12.44
C LYS A 90 10.34 15.61 12.87
N ARG A 91 11.36 14.82 13.22
CA ARG A 91 12.68 15.34 13.59
C ARG A 91 13.37 16.03 12.41
N LEU A 92 13.32 15.43 11.22
CA LEU A 92 13.90 16.01 10.01
C LEU A 92 13.16 17.29 9.57
N GLU A 93 11.84 17.35 9.76
CA GLU A 93 11.05 18.57 9.52
C GLU A 93 11.44 19.69 10.47
N LEU A 94 11.62 19.38 11.76
CA LEU A 94 12.11 20.33 12.76
C LEU A 94 13.51 20.84 12.39
N GLU A 95 14.45 19.94 12.10
CA GLU A 95 15.82 20.29 11.70
C GLU A 95 15.84 21.12 10.42
N LYS A 96 15.00 20.78 9.44
CA LYS A 96 14.84 21.59 8.22
C LYS A 96 14.36 23.00 8.53
N SER A 97 13.40 23.16 9.44
CA SER A 97 12.89 24.48 9.83
C SER A 97 13.97 25.31 10.55
N GLU A 98 14.76 24.69 11.42
CA GLU A 98 15.89 25.36 12.10
C GLU A 98 16.99 25.77 11.12
N LEU A 99 17.32 24.90 10.16
CA LEU A 99 18.31 25.20 9.13
C LEU A 99 17.83 26.31 8.20
N GLN A 100 16.55 26.36 7.86
CA GLN A 100 15.95 27.45 7.10
C GLN A 100 16.02 28.78 7.86
N LEU A 101 15.76 28.77 9.18
CA LEU A 101 15.87 29.96 10.01
C LEU A 101 17.32 30.46 10.06
N ARG A 102 18.29 29.58 10.31
CA ARG A 102 19.72 29.94 10.31
C ARG A 102 20.19 30.45 8.94
N LEU A 103 19.71 29.85 7.86
CA LEU A 103 20.02 30.31 6.52
C LEU A 103 19.50 31.74 6.29
N ASN A 104 18.29 32.01 6.77
CA ASN A 104 17.71 33.34 6.71
C ASN A 104 18.50 34.36 7.55
N ASP A 105 18.93 33.98 8.76
CA ASP A 105 19.79 34.82 9.60
C ASP A 105 21.12 35.13 8.91
N CYS A 106 21.74 34.14 8.23
CA CYS A 106 22.95 34.34 7.45
C CYS A 106 22.72 35.27 6.25
N TYR A 107 21.58 35.15 5.56
CA TYR A 107 21.24 36.06 4.47
C TYR A 107 21.02 37.49 4.97
N GLN A 108 20.36 37.66 6.11
CA GLN A 108 20.19 38.97 6.74
C GLN A 108 21.54 39.60 7.10
N MET A 109 22.45 38.83 7.68
CA MET A 109 23.81 39.32 7.99
C MET A 109 24.58 39.74 6.73
N LEU A 110 24.44 38.99 5.62
CA LEU A 110 25.08 39.35 4.36
C LEU A 110 24.51 40.64 3.78
N GLU A 111 23.19 40.81 3.81
CA GLU A 111 22.51 42.04 3.40
C GLU A 111 22.95 43.24 4.26
N ASP A 112 23.06 43.07 5.58
CA ASP A 112 23.54 44.10 6.51
C ASP A 112 24.99 44.52 6.23
N HIS A 113 25.80 43.61 5.66
CA HIS A 113 27.16 43.86 5.20
C HIS A 113 27.24 44.35 3.73
N GLY A 114 26.10 44.57 3.07
CA GLY A 114 26.02 45.06 1.69
C GLY A 114 26.40 44.02 0.64
N ILE A 115 26.37 42.73 0.99
CA ILE A 115 26.71 41.61 0.11
C ILE A 115 25.41 40.96 -0.36
N ASP A 116 25.22 40.86 -1.67
CA ASP A 116 24.08 40.14 -2.25
C ASP A 116 24.20 38.62 -1.95
N PRO A 117 23.25 38.04 -1.19
CA PRO A 117 23.26 36.61 -0.85
C PRO A 117 23.24 35.69 -2.08
N GLN A 118 22.69 36.17 -3.20
CA GLN A 118 22.58 35.42 -4.45
C GLN A 118 23.93 35.20 -5.15
N PHE A 119 24.96 35.97 -4.78
CA PHE A 119 26.32 35.80 -5.23
C PHE A 119 27.05 34.64 -4.51
N ILE A 120 26.70 34.40 -3.23
CA ILE A 120 27.34 33.36 -2.41
C ILE A 120 26.64 32.00 -2.60
N TYR A 121 25.31 31.98 -2.72
CA TYR A 121 24.53 30.76 -2.97
C TYR A 121 23.72 30.88 -4.27
N PRO A 122 24.26 30.48 -5.42
CA PRO A 122 23.51 30.48 -6.67
C PRO A 122 22.38 29.45 -6.61
N ASN A 123 21.13 29.90 -6.78
CA ASN A 123 19.91 29.08 -6.85
C ASN A 123 19.90 28.03 -7.98
N LYS A 124 20.93 28.01 -8.83
CA LYS A 124 21.10 27.02 -9.89
C LYS A 124 22.31 26.18 -9.56
N LEU A 125 22.11 24.89 -9.28
CA LEU A 125 23.15 23.87 -9.38
C LEU A 125 23.86 24.09 -10.72
N MET A 126 25.11 24.57 -10.68
CA MET A 126 25.98 24.58 -11.85
C MET A 126 26.04 23.14 -12.34
N LYS A 127 25.36 22.82 -13.45
CA LYS A 127 25.49 21.52 -14.10
C LYS A 127 26.99 21.32 -14.32
N HIS A 128 27.56 20.26 -13.73
CA HIS A 128 28.93 19.86 -14.01
C HIS A 128 29.09 19.75 -15.53
N ARG A 129 29.80 20.72 -16.13
CA ARG A 129 30.32 20.58 -17.49
C ARG A 129 31.57 19.71 -17.32
N GLN A 130 31.43 18.41 -17.60
CA GLN A 130 32.59 17.52 -17.71
C GLN A 130 33.53 18.12 -18.76
N ALA A 131 34.77 18.39 -18.33
CA ALA A 131 35.90 18.71 -19.17
C ALA A 131 36.72 17.44 -19.39
#